data_AF-A0A7N8Y922-F1
#
_entry.id   AF-A0A7N8Y922-F1
#
_cell.length_a   1.000
_cell.length_b   1.000
_cell.length_c   1.000
_cell.angle_alpha   90.00
_cell.angle_beta   90.00
_cell.angle_gamma   90.00
#
_symmetry.space_group_name_H-M   'P 1'
#
loop_
_entity.id
_entity.type
_entity.pdbx_description
1 polymer ?
#
loop_
_entity_poly.entity_id
_entity_poly.type
_entity_poly.pdbx_seq_one_letter_code
_entity_poly.pdbx_strand_id
1 'polypeptide(L)'
;MCTSALAVCSEAYFSAVAKMGDQALHTLSSRSLGDVLIQISETQRRLTAEMEGVFRWFQVEVLQAMEKNVKLDEEYIGGSRRVYELEVRNQAEALEKQLRRGAYRDSLENSDYMLYLRQSQQEILKEEERRYRFLAEKHCGLTQSILFLINKTGASLQQKAEGWKEKVNDTRGSRPRTPTHSDQEAQVLRFYLI
;
A
#
# COMPACT_ATOMS: atom_id res chain seq x y z
N MET A 1 9.01 7.01 8.94
CA MET A 1 9.68 6.46 10.15
C MET A 1 9.22 5.04 10.49
N CYS A 2 7.92 4.69 10.44
CA CYS A 2 7.48 3.34 10.78
C CYS A 2 7.89 2.25 9.76
N THR A 3 7.88 2.58 8.46
CA THR A 3 8.24 1.63 7.39
C THR A 3 9.74 1.31 7.37
N SER A 4 10.58 2.32 7.59
CA SER A 4 12.04 2.16 7.73
C SER A 4 12.42 1.30 8.95
N ALA A 5 11.69 1.44 10.05
CA ALA A 5 11.91 0.59 11.23
C ALA A 5 11.55 -0.88 10.95
N LEU A 6 10.42 -1.14 10.29
CA LEU A 6 10.03 -2.51 9.91
C LEU A 6 11.06 -3.14 8.98
N ALA A 7 11.54 -2.42 7.97
CA ALA A 7 12.54 -2.91 7.05
C ALA A 7 13.85 -3.28 7.75
N VAL A 8 14.38 -2.39 8.58
CA VAL A 8 15.62 -2.62 9.36
C VAL A 8 15.47 -3.80 10.31
N CYS A 9 14.37 -3.87 11.07
CA CYS A 9 14.13 -4.98 11.99
C CYS A 9 13.98 -6.32 11.24
N SER A 10 13.28 -6.32 10.11
CA SER A 10 13.13 -7.52 9.27
C SER A 10 14.45 -7.97 8.66
N GLU A 11 15.31 -7.04 8.23
CA GLU A 11 16.61 -7.35 7.64
C GLU A 11 17.53 -8.06 8.64
N ALA A 12 17.60 -7.57 9.88
CA ALA A 12 18.38 -8.22 10.94
C ALA A 12 17.87 -9.64 11.23
N TYR A 13 16.55 -9.81 11.30
CA TYR A 13 15.94 -11.11 11.53
C TYR A 13 16.22 -12.10 10.39
N PHE A 14 15.93 -11.73 9.14
CA PHE A 14 16.14 -12.64 8.00
C PHE A 14 17.61 -12.88 7.70
N SER A 15 18.50 -11.94 8.06
CA SER A 15 19.94 -12.20 8.04
C SER A 15 20.36 -13.26 9.07
N ALA A 16 19.77 -13.26 10.27
CA ALA A 16 20.02 -14.31 11.25
C ALA A 16 19.47 -15.67 10.81
N VAL A 17 18.26 -15.70 10.23
CA VAL A 17 17.67 -16.94 9.68
C VAL A 17 18.52 -17.51 8.54
N ALA A 18 19.03 -16.66 7.64
CA ALA A 18 19.93 -17.10 6.57
C ALA A 18 21.22 -17.74 7.13
N LYS A 19 21.81 -17.15 8.18
CA LYS A 19 23.00 -17.73 8.86
C LYS A 19 22.70 -19.09 9.49
N MET A 20 21.53 -19.25 10.12
CA MET A 20 21.11 -20.55 10.65
C MET A 20 20.91 -21.58 9.53
N GLY A 21 20.38 -21.15 8.38
CA GLY A 21 20.26 -21.98 7.19
C GLY A 21 21.61 -22.42 6.64
N ASP A 22 22.57 -21.53 6.59
CA ASP A 22 23.96 -21.81 6.18
C ASP A 22 24.64 -22.84 7.10
N GLN A 23 24.48 -22.68 8.41
CA GLN A 23 24.95 -23.68 9.38
C GLN A 23 24.29 -25.05 9.15
N ALA A 24 22.98 -25.09 8.90
CA ALA A 24 22.24 -26.33 8.64
C ALA A 24 22.66 -27.01 7.32
N LEU A 25 23.06 -26.24 6.29
CA LEU A 25 23.58 -26.79 5.03
C LEU A 25 24.83 -27.66 5.21
N HIS A 26 25.64 -27.35 6.22
CA HIS A 26 26.84 -28.11 6.57
C HIS A 26 26.57 -29.35 7.42
N THR A 27 25.30 -29.64 7.75
CA THR A 27 24.91 -30.83 8.51
C THR A 27 24.48 -31.98 7.59
N LEU A 28 24.66 -33.23 8.04
CA LEU A 28 24.24 -34.41 7.29
C LEU A 28 22.72 -34.62 7.31
N SER A 29 22.06 -34.33 8.44
CA SER A 29 20.64 -34.63 8.66
C SER A 29 19.69 -33.50 8.30
N SER A 30 20.18 -32.25 8.21
CA SER A 30 19.33 -31.06 8.13
C SER A 30 19.65 -30.15 6.95
N ARG A 31 20.44 -30.64 5.99
CA ARG A 31 20.81 -29.88 4.77
C ARG A 31 19.61 -29.32 4.03
N SER A 32 18.58 -30.14 3.80
CA SER A 32 17.35 -29.71 3.10
C SER A 32 16.57 -28.62 3.86
N LEU A 33 16.64 -28.61 5.20
CA LEU A 33 16.08 -27.53 6.02
C LEU A 33 16.91 -26.25 5.91
N GLY A 34 18.24 -26.39 5.77
CA GLY A 34 19.14 -25.27 5.48
C GLY A 34 18.76 -24.53 4.20
N ASP A 35 18.53 -25.28 3.11
CA ASP A 35 18.04 -24.72 1.83
C ASP A 35 16.72 -23.96 2.01
N VAL A 36 15.78 -24.52 2.78
CA VAL A 36 14.48 -23.88 3.06
C VAL A 36 14.66 -22.56 3.81
N LEU A 37 15.47 -22.54 4.87
CA LEU A 37 15.71 -21.33 5.68
C LEU A 37 16.36 -20.20 4.88
N ILE A 38 17.31 -20.51 4.00
CA ILE A 38 17.95 -19.53 3.11
C ILE A 38 16.92 -18.99 2.11
N GLN A 39 16.16 -19.86 1.45
CA GLN A 39 15.15 -19.43 0.48
C GLN A 39 14.04 -18.58 1.09
N ILE A 40 13.60 -18.91 2.32
CA ILE A 40 12.65 -18.08 3.08
C ILE A 40 13.25 -16.69 3.30
N SER A 41 14.48 -16.63 3.82
CA SER A 41 15.16 -15.37 4.13
C SER A 41 15.31 -14.48 2.91
N GLU A 42 15.80 -15.02 1.79
CA GLU A 42 15.95 -14.28 0.53
C GLU A 42 14.61 -13.82 -0.06
N THR A 43 13.57 -14.66 0.06
CA THR A 43 12.24 -14.32 -0.46
C THR A 43 11.60 -13.21 0.35
N GLN A 44 11.73 -13.26 1.68
CA GLN A 44 11.21 -12.22 2.57
C GLN A 44 11.94 -10.89 2.39
N ARG A 45 13.28 -10.90 2.29
CA ARG A 45 14.07 -9.68 2.00
C ARG A 45 13.67 -9.02 0.68
N ARG A 46 13.49 -9.82 -0.39
CA ARG A 46 13.00 -9.32 -1.69
C ARG A 46 11.59 -8.72 -1.57
N LEU A 47 10.68 -9.38 -0.87
CA LEU A 47 9.32 -8.88 -0.66
C LEU A 47 9.32 -7.56 0.13
N THR A 48 10.13 -7.45 1.18
CA THR A 48 10.31 -6.21 1.94
C THR A 48 10.82 -5.08 1.04
N ALA A 49 11.82 -5.33 0.19
CA ALA A 49 12.36 -4.31 -0.72
C ALA A 49 11.33 -3.82 -1.76
N GLU A 50 10.51 -4.72 -2.30
CA GLU A 50 9.41 -4.35 -3.19
C GLU A 50 8.35 -3.51 -2.46
N MET A 51 8.02 -3.88 -1.22
CA MET A 51 7.08 -3.12 -0.37
C MET A 51 7.61 -1.72 -0.01
N GLU A 52 8.92 -1.59 0.25
CA GLU A 52 9.58 -0.28 0.41
C GLU A 52 9.45 0.59 -0.86
N GLY A 53 9.49 -0.02 -2.03
CA GLY A 53 9.20 0.65 -3.30
C GLY A 53 7.82 1.31 -3.31
N VAL A 54 6.78 0.56 -2.93
CA VAL A 54 5.40 1.08 -2.82
C VAL A 54 5.30 2.20 -1.80
N PHE A 55 5.96 2.09 -0.65
CA PHE A 55 5.95 3.15 0.37
C PHE A 55 6.69 4.41 -0.06
N ARG A 56 7.80 4.29 -0.80
CA ARG A 56 8.48 5.45 -1.39
C ARG A 56 7.60 6.14 -2.41
N TRP A 57 6.91 5.38 -3.25
CA TRP A 57 5.93 5.92 -4.18
C TRP A 57 4.80 6.65 -3.44
N PHE A 58 4.23 6.04 -2.40
CA PHE A 58 3.19 6.67 -1.57
C PHE A 58 3.65 8.00 -0.95
N GLN A 59 4.87 8.04 -0.42
CA GLN A 59 5.46 9.24 0.16
C GLN A 59 5.51 10.39 -0.86
N VAL A 60 5.95 10.12 -2.09
CA VAL A 60 6.13 11.14 -3.12
C VAL A 60 4.79 11.48 -3.80
N GLU A 61 4.11 10.47 -4.34
CA GLU A 61 2.96 10.67 -5.20
C GLU A 61 1.68 11.00 -4.46
N VAL A 62 1.57 10.63 -3.18
CA VAL A 62 0.40 10.94 -2.36
C VAL A 62 0.74 12.02 -1.34
N LEU A 63 1.65 11.75 -0.40
CA LEU A 63 1.86 12.66 0.74
C LEU A 63 2.45 14.01 0.31
N GLN A 64 3.55 14.02 -0.44
CA GLN A 64 4.15 15.28 -0.90
C GLN A 64 3.26 16.01 -1.90
N ALA A 65 2.60 15.28 -2.81
CA ALA A 65 1.66 15.88 -3.76
C ALA A 65 0.47 16.54 -3.05
N MET A 66 -0.10 15.88 -2.03
CA MET A 66 -1.17 16.45 -1.22
C MET A 66 -0.69 17.65 -0.41
N GLU A 67 0.48 17.59 0.23
CA GLU A 67 1.02 18.73 0.98
C GLU A 67 1.21 19.96 0.08
N LYS A 68 1.73 19.76 -1.14
CA LYS A 68 1.88 20.83 -2.12
C LYS A 68 0.52 21.39 -2.54
N ASN A 69 -0.45 20.53 -2.84
CA ASN A 69 -1.77 20.96 -3.28
C ASN A 69 -2.54 21.70 -2.19
N VAL A 70 -2.47 21.28 -0.93
CA VAL A 70 -3.12 21.99 0.18
C VAL A 70 -2.62 23.43 0.29
N LYS A 71 -1.31 23.65 0.16
CA LYS A 71 -0.72 25.00 0.19
C LYS A 71 -1.22 25.86 -0.97
N LEU A 72 -1.24 25.32 -2.18
CA LEU A 72 -1.73 26.03 -3.37
C LEU A 72 -3.23 26.31 -3.30
N ASP A 73 -4.01 25.35 -2.80
CA ASP A 73 -5.47 25.48 -2.66
C ASP A 73 -5.82 26.54 -1.61
N GLU A 74 -5.06 26.64 -0.52
CA GLU A 74 -5.28 27.70 0.49
C GLU A 74 -5.13 29.10 -0.11
N GLU A 75 -4.05 29.34 -0.86
CA GLU A 75 -3.81 30.60 -1.55
C GLU A 75 -4.88 30.88 -2.61
N TYR A 76 -5.21 29.88 -3.42
CA TYR A 76 -6.20 30.00 -4.50
C TYR A 76 -7.61 30.26 -3.96
N ILE A 77 -8.07 29.49 -2.98
CA ILE A 77 -9.40 29.66 -2.38
C ILE A 77 -9.48 31.02 -1.69
N GLY A 78 -8.44 31.42 -0.96
CA GLY A 78 -8.38 32.73 -0.32
C GLY A 78 -8.41 33.89 -1.33
N GLY A 79 -7.74 33.76 -2.47
CA GLY A 79 -7.80 34.72 -3.57
C GLY A 79 -9.19 34.78 -4.21
N SER A 80 -9.70 33.64 -4.65
CA SER A 80 -11.00 33.52 -5.33
C SER A 80 -12.16 34.00 -4.45
N ARG A 81 -12.14 33.70 -3.16
CA ARG A 81 -13.15 34.19 -2.20
C ARG A 81 -13.19 35.72 -2.13
N ARG A 82 -12.02 36.39 -2.07
CA ARG A 82 -11.95 37.86 -2.04
C ARG A 82 -12.51 38.49 -3.31
N VAL A 83 -12.22 37.90 -4.48
CA VAL A 83 -12.76 38.36 -5.76
C VAL A 83 -14.29 38.20 -5.79
N TYR A 84 -14.80 37.05 -5.37
CA TYR A 84 -16.23 36.79 -5.27
C TYR A 84 -16.93 37.79 -4.35
N GLU A 85 -16.42 38.00 -3.13
CA GLU A 85 -17.00 38.95 -2.16
C GLU A 85 -17.08 40.37 -2.72
N LEU A 86 -16.04 40.82 -3.43
CA LEU A 86 -16.01 42.15 -4.06
C LEU A 86 -17.05 42.27 -5.19
N GLU A 87 -17.12 41.28 -6.07
CA GLU A 87 -17.99 41.30 -7.25
C GLU A 87 -19.46 41.17 -6.85
N VAL A 88 -19.80 40.33 -5.88
CA VAL A 88 -21.15 40.26 -5.29
C VAL A 88 -21.57 41.64 -4.79
N ARG A 89 -20.69 42.35 -4.07
CA ARG A 89 -21.01 43.69 -3.56
C ARG A 89 -21.24 44.69 -4.71
N ASN A 90 -20.36 44.70 -5.70
CA ASN A 90 -20.47 45.59 -6.86
C ASN A 90 -21.78 45.36 -7.63
N GLN A 91 -22.16 44.11 -7.85
CA GLN A 91 -23.39 43.77 -8.55
C GLN A 91 -24.64 44.07 -7.74
N ALA A 92 -24.60 43.88 -6.42
CA ALA A 92 -25.69 44.28 -5.53
C ALA A 92 -25.90 45.81 -5.57
N GLU A 93 -24.83 46.60 -5.50
CA GLU A 93 -24.89 48.06 -5.62
C GLU A 93 -25.41 48.51 -7.01
N ALA A 94 -25.01 47.82 -8.08
CA ALA A 94 -25.49 48.09 -9.43
C ALA A 94 -27.00 47.82 -9.57
N LEU A 95 -27.47 46.69 -9.04
CA LEU A 95 -28.88 46.32 -9.00
C LEU A 95 -29.69 47.34 -8.20
N GLU A 96 -29.22 47.76 -7.02
CA GLU A 96 -29.89 48.76 -6.21
C GLU A 96 -30.05 50.09 -6.96
N LYS A 97 -29.02 50.54 -7.68
CA LYS A 97 -29.09 51.75 -8.53
C LYS A 97 -30.09 51.61 -9.67
N GLN A 98 -30.18 50.45 -10.31
CA GLN A 98 -31.17 50.19 -11.36
C GLN A 98 -32.60 50.24 -10.81
N LEU A 99 -32.85 49.61 -9.66
CA LEU A 99 -34.16 49.60 -8.99
C LEU A 99 -34.60 51.02 -8.58
N ARG A 100 -33.68 51.84 -8.05
CA ARG A 100 -33.97 53.25 -7.69
C ARG A 100 -34.34 54.12 -8.89
N ARG A 101 -33.89 53.77 -10.10
CA ARG A 101 -34.19 54.50 -11.35
C ARG A 101 -35.52 54.08 -11.99
N GLY A 102 -36.29 53.21 -11.33
CA GLY A 102 -37.59 52.76 -11.83
C GLY A 102 -37.48 51.76 -12.98
N ALA A 103 -36.35 51.05 -13.12
CA ALA A 103 -36.25 49.92 -14.04
C ALA A 103 -37.35 48.90 -13.70
N TYR A 104 -38.26 48.66 -14.66
CA TYR A 104 -39.37 47.74 -14.51
C TYR A 104 -38.85 46.32 -14.34
N ARG A 105 -39.57 45.51 -13.54
CA ARG A 105 -39.27 44.12 -13.18
C ARG A 105 -39.13 43.19 -14.40
N ASP A 106 -38.02 43.27 -15.12
CA ASP A 106 -37.45 42.01 -15.61
C ASP A 106 -37.25 41.15 -14.36
N SER A 107 -37.69 39.89 -14.44
CA SER A 107 -37.72 38.99 -13.30
C SER A 107 -36.40 39.13 -12.55
N LEU A 108 -36.44 39.44 -11.25
CA LEU A 108 -35.25 39.54 -10.40
C LEU A 108 -34.33 38.33 -10.63
N GLU A 109 -34.95 37.19 -10.93
CA GLU A 109 -34.38 35.92 -11.32
C GLU A 109 -33.45 35.94 -12.56
N ASN A 110 -33.64 36.86 -13.49
CA ASN A 110 -32.84 37.08 -14.69
C ASN A 110 -31.91 38.30 -14.58
N SER A 111 -31.85 38.96 -13.42
CA SER A 111 -30.88 40.04 -13.22
C SER A 111 -29.45 39.52 -13.30
N ASP A 112 -28.53 40.36 -13.79
CA ASP A 112 -27.10 40.04 -13.84
C ASP A 112 -26.56 39.56 -12.48
N TYR A 113 -27.07 40.15 -11.39
CA TYR A 113 -26.78 39.73 -10.02
C TYR A 113 -27.17 38.28 -9.73
N MET A 114 -28.42 37.89 -10.04
CA MET A 114 -28.88 36.52 -9.80
C MET A 114 -28.19 35.51 -10.72
N LEU A 115 -27.88 35.90 -11.96
CA LEU A 115 -27.10 35.07 -12.89
C LEU A 115 -25.69 34.84 -12.37
N TYR A 116 -25.02 35.89 -11.89
CA TYR A 116 -23.69 35.79 -11.30
C TYR A 116 -23.66 34.92 -10.05
N LEU A 117 -24.65 35.03 -9.15
CA LEU A 117 -24.74 34.18 -7.97
C LEU A 117 -24.86 32.71 -8.34
N ARG A 118 -25.73 32.37 -9.30
CA ARG A 118 -25.88 30.98 -9.78
C ARG A 118 -24.60 30.47 -10.42
N GLN A 119 -23.97 31.27 -11.28
CA GLN A 119 -22.72 30.88 -11.94
C GLN A 119 -21.61 30.68 -10.91
N SER A 120 -21.46 31.60 -9.95
CA SER A 120 -20.47 31.50 -8.88
C SER A 120 -20.70 30.26 -8.02
N GLN A 121 -21.95 29.95 -7.69
CA GLN A 121 -22.29 28.74 -6.96
C GLN A 121 -21.87 27.47 -7.72
N GLN A 122 -22.12 27.42 -9.03
CA GLN A 122 -21.68 26.28 -9.86
C GLN A 122 -20.16 26.14 -9.87
N GLU A 123 -19.42 27.24 -9.99
CA GLU A 123 -17.95 27.21 -9.97
C GLU A 123 -17.40 26.79 -8.60
N ILE A 124 -18.02 27.23 -7.50
CA ILE A 124 -17.65 26.80 -6.14
C ILE A 124 -17.85 25.28 -5.98
N LEU A 125 -18.98 24.74 -6.45
CA LEU A 125 -19.26 23.31 -6.40
C LEU A 125 -18.28 22.50 -7.26
N LYS A 126 -17.92 23.00 -8.45
CA LYS A 126 -16.89 22.38 -9.30
C LYS A 126 -15.54 22.36 -8.61
N GLU A 127 -15.16 23.42 -7.90
CA GLU A 127 -13.88 23.49 -7.19
C GLU A 127 -13.88 22.58 -5.95
N GLU A 128 -15.01 22.43 -5.26
CA GLU A 128 -15.19 21.39 -4.24
C GLU A 128 -15.00 19.98 -4.82
N GLU A 129 -15.70 19.65 -5.90
CA GLU A 129 -15.60 18.35 -6.55
C GLU A 129 -14.18 18.07 -7.04
N ARG A 130 -13.49 19.07 -7.62
CA ARG A 130 -12.10 18.97 -8.08
C ARG A 130 -11.16 18.51 -6.97
N ARG A 131 -11.27 19.09 -5.77
CA ARG A 131 -10.39 18.77 -4.63
C ARG A 131 -10.61 17.34 -4.13
N TYR A 132 -11.87 16.92 -4.00
CA TYR A 132 -12.17 15.54 -3.62
C TYR A 132 -11.77 14.52 -4.69
N ARG A 133 -11.93 14.86 -5.98
CA ARG A 133 -11.49 14.02 -7.09
C ARG A 133 -9.98 13.78 -7.04
N PHE A 134 -9.19 14.82 -6.81
CA PHE A 134 -7.73 14.68 -6.67
C PHE A 134 -7.36 13.71 -5.54
N LEU A 135 -8.00 13.83 -4.37
CA LEU A 135 -7.77 12.91 -3.25
C LEU A 135 -8.09 11.46 -3.63
N ALA A 136 -9.26 11.24 -4.26
CA ALA A 136 -9.68 9.93 -4.72
C ALA A 136 -8.68 9.33 -5.73
N GLU A 137 -8.27 10.10 -6.75
CA GLU A 137 -7.30 9.67 -7.76
C GLU A 137 -5.97 9.23 -7.14
N LYS A 138 -5.44 9.99 -6.18
CA LYS A 138 -4.20 9.62 -5.47
C LYS A 138 -4.33 8.30 -4.73
N HIS A 139 -5.46 8.07 -4.05
CA HIS A 139 -5.69 6.81 -3.31
C HIS A 139 -6.04 5.63 -4.22
N CYS A 140 -6.67 5.87 -5.37
CA CYS A 140 -6.82 4.89 -6.43
C CYS A 140 -5.45 4.42 -6.94
N GLY A 141 -4.53 5.35 -7.22
CA GLY A 141 -3.16 5.01 -7.65
C GLY A 141 -2.37 4.20 -6.62
N LEU A 142 -2.53 4.52 -5.32
CA LEU A 142 -1.94 3.73 -4.24
C LEU A 142 -2.48 2.30 -4.23
N THR A 143 -3.80 2.16 -4.32
CA THR A 143 -4.48 0.86 -4.33
C THR A 143 -4.03 0.01 -5.52
N GLN A 144 -3.90 0.62 -6.71
CA GLN A 144 -3.38 -0.05 -7.89
C GLN A 144 -1.92 -0.51 -7.72
N SER A 145 -1.08 0.31 -7.09
CA SER A 145 0.32 -0.04 -6.80
C SER A 145 0.44 -1.24 -5.84
N ILE A 146 -0.40 -1.29 -4.81
CA ILE A 146 -0.47 -2.42 -3.88
C ILE A 146 -0.98 -3.68 -4.61
N LEU A 147 -2.04 -3.55 -5.41
CA LEU A 147 -2.58 -4.66 -6.19
C LEU A 147 -1.55 -5.23 -7.16
N PHE A 148 -0.79 -4.36 -7.83
CA PHE A 148 0.30 -4.77 -8.72
C PHE A 148 1.36 -5.58 -7.96
N LEU A 149 1.77 -5.14 -6.77
CA LEU A 149 2.71 -5.87 -5.93
C LEU A 149 2.16 -7.27 -5.58
N ILE A 150 0.92 -7.34 -5.08
CA ILE A 150 0.27 -8.61 -4.71
C ILE A 150 0.23 -9.56 -5.91
N ASN A 151 -0.16 -9.08 -7.09
CA ASN A 151 -0.24 -9.91 -8.29
C ASN A 151 1.14 -10.36 -8.78
N LYS A 152 2.14 -9.47 -8.73
CA LYS A 152 3.52 -9.76 -9.12
C LYS A 152 4.16 -10.84 -8.23
N THR A 153 3.94 -10.78 -6.93
CA THR A 153 4.63 -11.66 -5.97
C THR A 153 3.79 -12.86 -5.51
N GLY A 154 2.47 -12.76 -5.57
CA GLY A 154 1.54 -13.69 -4.92
C GLY A 154 1.68 -15.14 -5.38
N ALA A 155 1.60 -15.39 -6.70
CA ALA A 155 1.67 -16.74 -7.23
C ALA A 155 3.02 -17.42 -6.97
N SER A 156 4.12 -16.70 -7.19
CA SER A 156 5.47 -17.23 -6.94
C SER A 156 5.72 -17.49 -5.45
N LEU A 157 5.24 -16.61 -4.57
CA LEU A 157 5.36 -16.78 -3.13
C LEU A 157 4.54 -17.99 -2.64
N GLN A 158 3.34 -18.17 -3.17
CA GLN A 158 2.50 -19.32 -2.86
C GLN A 158 3.19 -20.64 -3.22
N GLN A 159 3.70 -20.76 -4.46
CA GLN A 159 4.41 -21.96 -4.92
C GLN A 159 5.63 -22.26 -4.04
N LYS A 160 6.42 -21.23 -3.69
CA LYS A 160 7.56 -21.38 -2.79
C LYS A 160 7.14 -21.86 -1.40
N ALA A 161 6.07 -21.28 -0.83
CA ALA A 161 5.57 -21.64 0.49
C ALA A 161 5.11 -23.10 0.55
N GLU A 162 4.42 -23.57 -0.49
CA GLU A 162 4.02 -24.98 -0.62
C GLU A 162 5.25 -25.90 -0.70
N GLY A 163 6.24 -25.57 -1.54
CA GLY A 163 7.46 -26.36 -1.66
C GLY A 163 8.32 -26.38 -0.38
N TRP A 164 8.37 -25.28 0.38
CA TRP A 164 9.03 -25.27 1.68
C TRP A 164 8.31 -26.17 2.68
N LYS A 165 6.97 -26.13 2.70
CA LYS A 165 6.15 -26.97 3.58
C LYS A 165 6.36 -28.46 3.29
N GLU A 166 6.43 -28.85 2.02
CA GLU A 166 6.73 -30.22 1.61
C GLU A 166 8.11 -30.67 2.13
N LYS A 167 9.17 -29.93 1.83
CA LYS A 167 10.54 -30.24 2.30
C LYS A 167 10.65 -30.36 3.82
N VAL A 168 9.92 -29.52 4.56
CA VAL A 168 9.86 -29.61 6.03
C VAL A 168 9.15 -30.90 6.47
N ASN A 169 8.07 -31.29 5.80
CA ASN A 169 7.34 -32.52 6.13
C ASN A 169 8.14 -33.80 5.82
N ASP A 170 8.93 -33.81 4.75
CA ASP A 170 9.77 -34.96 4.41
C ASP A 170 10.71 -35.35 5.55
N THR A 171 11.26 -34.35 6.26
CA THR A 171 12.14 -34.59 7.41
C THR A 171 11.43 -35.20 8.63
N ARG A 172 10.10 -35.16 8.67
CA ARG A 172 9.30 -35.79 9.74
C ARG A 172 9.04 -37.27 9.47
N GLY A 173 9.04 -37.69 8.20
CA GLY A 173 8.81 -39.08 7.78
C GLY A 173 10.05 -39.98 7.88
N SER A 174 11.26 -39.39 7.95
CA SER A 174 12.53 -40.11 7.97
C SER A 174 13.04 -40.50 9.36
N ARG A 175 12.16 -40.63 10.37
CA ARG A 175 12.57 -41.26 11.65
C ARG A 175 12.79 -42.75 11.38
N PRO A 176 13.98 -43.33 11.65
CA PRO A 176 14.14 -44.77 11.63
C PRO A 176 13.10 -45.37 12.57
N ARG A 177 12.35 -46.39 12.13
CA ARG A 177 11.57 -47.21 13.06
C ARG A 177 12.52 -47.67 14.15
N THR A 178 12.16 -47.43 15.41
CA THR A 178 12.83 -48.08 16.54
C THR A 178 12.76 -49.59 16.28
N PRO A 179 13.88 -50.32 16.28
CA PRO A 179 13.85 -51.76 16.02
C PRO A 179 12.89 -52.40 17.01
N THR A 180 11.91 -53.16 16.52
CA THR A 180 11.07 -53.95 17.40
C THR A 180 11.88 -55.10 17.97
N HIS A 181 11.48 -55.65 19.13
CA HIS A 181 12.16 -56.78 19.77
C HIS A 181 12.40 -57.96 18.81
N SER A 182 11.50 -58.15 17.82
CA SER A 182 11.64 -59.10 16.72
C SER A 182 12.89 -58.90 15.86
N ASP A 183 13.30 -57.66 15.65
CA ASP A 183 14.42 -57.28 14.79
C ASP A 183 15.75 -57.50 15.51
N GLN A 184 15.74 -57.39 16.84
CA GLN A 184 16.88 -57.73 17.70
C GLN A 184 17.05 -59.25 17.81
N GLU A 185 15.96 -60.01 17.96
CA GLU A 185 16.02 -61.49 17.95
C GLU A 185 16.53 -62.03 16.60
N ALA A 186 16.11 -61.44 15.48
CA ALA A 186 16.60 -61.83 14.15
C ALA A 186 18.09 -61.51 13.95
N GLN A 187 18.62 -60.46 14.58
CA GLN A 187 20.05 -60.15 14.56
C GLN A 187 20.85 -61.10 15.47
N VAL A 188 20.33 -61.43 16.66
CA VAL A 188 20.98 -62.39 17.58
C VAL A 188 21.05 -63.78 16.95
N LEU A 189 19.99 -64.26 16.31
CA LEU A 189 19.98 -65.55 15.63
C LEU A 189 20.96 -65.62 14.45
N ARG A 190 21.25 -64.49 13.78
CA ARG A 190 22.29 -64.43 12.73
C ARG A 190 23.71 -64.56 13.27
N PHE A 191 23.96 -64.20 14.53
CA PHE A 191 25.28 -64.36 15.16
C PHE A 191 25.57 -65.79 15.63
N TYR A 192 24.53 -66.62 15.83
CA TYR A 192 24.68 -68.02 16.26
C TYR A 192 24.74 -69.03 15.09
N LEU A 193 24.67 -68.54 13.84
CA LEU A 193 24.67 -69.35 12.61
C LEU A 193 25.92 -69.15 11.73
N ILE A 194 26.97 -68.51 12.27
CA ILE A 194 28.34 -68.49 11.75
C ILE A 194 29.24 -69.14 12.80
#